data_AF-Q8XI75-F1
#
_entry.id   AF-Q8XI75-F1
#
_cell.length_a   1.000
_cell.length_b   1.000
_cell.length_c   1.000
_cell.angle_alpha   90.00
_cell.angle_beta   90.00
_cell.angle_gamma   90.00
#
_symmetry.space_group_name_H-M   'P 1'
#
loop_
_entity.id
_entity.type
_entity.pdbx_description
1 polymer ?
#
loop_
_entity_poly.entity_id
_entity_poly.type
_entity_poly.pdbx_seq_one_letter_code
_entity_poly.pdbx_strand_id
1 'polypeptide(L)'
;MATFFNNYEELFTALDTKETPIGILPLDVLNKKIKDNANITRIDFQEGVPVITECAGILKSAPNPNASELFMEFVAGPKVQLELAQKFNIMPTLPVAIKYSPDWIKNFKTLDIDNNVVLENEDKWVQFFNGVVKPEVPAKTTNNPVIKGKKKS
;
A
#
# COMPACT_ATOMS: atom_id res chain seq x y z
N MET A 1 -8.73 -16.13 -16.67
CA MET A 1 -9.06 -14.68 -16.69
C MET A 1 -8.42 -14.09 -15.44
N ALA A 2 -7.80 -12.91 -15.50
CA ALA A 2 -7.24 -12.29 -14.30
C ALA A 2 -8.39 -11.78 -13.42
N THR A 3 -8.46 -12.26 -12.17
CA THR A 3 -9.45 -11.83 -11.18
C THR A 3 -8.83 -10.74 -10.31
N PHE A 4 -9.59 -9.69 -10.03
CA PHE A 4 -9.20 -8.61 -9.14
C PHE A 4 -10.08 -8.64 -7.89
N PHE A 5 -9.44 -8.66 -6.72
CA PHE A 5 -10.11 -8.63 -5.42
C PHE A 5 -10.00 -7.22 -4.85
N ASN A 6 -11.11 -6.67 -4.34
CA ASN A 6 -11.14 -5.27 -3.89
C ASN A 6 -10.55 -5.08 -2.48
N ASN A 7 -10.37 -6.17 -1.75
CA ASN A 7 -9.81 -6.17 -0.41
C ASN A 7 -9.11 -7.50 -0.09
N TYR A 8 -8.36 -7.53 1.01
CA TYR A 8 -7.61 -8.70 1.41
C TYR A 8 -8.48 -9.86 1.89
N GLU A 9 -9.67 -9.62 2.46
CA GLU A 9 -10.56 -10.68 2.95
C GLU A 9 -11.11 -11.53 1.79
N GLU A 10 -11.50 -10.89 0.69
CA GLU A 10 -11.90 -11.56 -0.55
C GLU A 10 -10.74 -12.42 -1.10
N LEU A 11 -9.53 -11.85 -1.19
CA LEU A 11 -8.36 -12.57 -1.67
C LEU A 11 -8.02 -13.78 -0.78
N PHE A 12 -8.01 -13.61 0.55
CA PHE A 12 -7.73 -14.73 1.47
C PHE A 12 -8.81 -15.82 1.39
N THR A 13 -10.08 -15.43 1.28
CA THR A 13 -11.17 -16.38 1.07
C THR A 13 -10.93 -17.19 -0.20
N ALA A 14 -10.61 -16.53 -1.32
CA ALA A 14 -10.35 -17.19 -2.59
C ALA A 14 -9.11 -18.11 -2.56
N LEU A 15 -8.08 -17.77 -1.79
CA LEU A 15 -6.91 -18.62 -1.57
C LEU A 15 -7.28 -19.86 -0.74
N ASP A 16 -8.02 -19.68 0.35
CA ASP A 16 -8.43 -20.77 1.26
C ASP A 16 -9.40 -21.76 0.60
N THR A 17 -10.34 -21.25 -0.21
CA THR A 17 -11.29 -22.07 -0.99
C THR A 17 -10.66 -22.67 -2.25
N LYS A 18 -9.41 -22.32 -2.56
CA LYS A 18 -8.69 -22.70 -3.78
C LYS A 18 -9.34 -22.21 -5.08
N GLU A 19 -10.13 -21.14 -5.00
CA GLU A 19 -10.64 -20.43 -6.17
C GLU A 19 -9.50 -19.77 -6.96
N THR A 20 -8.48 -19.25 -6.26
CA THR A 20 -7.22 -18.82 -6.87
C THR A 20 -6.03 -19.53 -6.23
N PRO A 21 -5.03 -20.00 -7.00
CA PRO A 21 -3.84 -20.62 -6.44
C PRO A 21 -2.79 -19.62 -5.97
N ILE A 22 -2.87 -18.35 -6.41
CA ILE A 22 -1.84 -17.31 -6.19
C ILE A 22 -2.51 -15.97 -5.89
N GLY A 23 -1.91 -15.20 -4.99
CA GLY A 23 -2.27 -13.81 -4.68
C GLY A 23 -1.03 -12.92 -4.61
N ILE A 24 -1.23 -11.62 -4.84
CA ILE A 24 -0.20 -10.59 -4.65
C ILE A 24 -0.59 -9.78 -3.41
N LEU A 25 0.32 -9.68 -2.45
CA LEU A 25 0.08 -9.06 -1.14
C LEU A 25 1.30 -8.25 -0.70
N PRO A 26 1.10 -7.15 0.04
CA PRO A 26 2.17 -6.54 0.83
C PRO A 26 2.78 -7.54 1.82
N LEU A 27 4.09 -7.46 2.04
CA LEU A 27 4.83 -8.42 2.87
C LEU A 27 4.38 -8.42 4.33
N ASP A 28 4.03 -7.26 4.88
CA ASP A 28 3.52 -7.12 6.24
C ASP A 28 2.20 -7.87 6.45
N VAL A 29 1.28 -7.77 5.49
CA VAL A 29 -0.01 -8.46 5.48
C VAL A 29 0.19 -9.98 5.39
N LEU A 30 1.06 -10.42 4.48
CA LEU A 30 1.41 -11.83 4.33
C LEU A 30 2.07 -12.40 5.59
N ASN A 31 3.07 -11.70 6.15
CA ASN A 31 3.79 -12.13 7.34
C ASN A 31 2.86 -12.24 8.55
N LYS A 32 1.89 -11.33 8.69
CA LYS A 32 0.85 -11.42 9.72
C LYS A 32 0.01 -12.69 9.54
N LYS A 33 -0.44 -13.00 8.32
CA LYS A 33 -1.24 -14.21 8.06
C LYS A 33 -0.46 -15.51 8.27
N ILE A 34 0.81 -15.56 7.89
CA ILE A 34 1.68 -16.72 8.16
C ILE A 34 1.84 -16.90 9.68
N LYS A 35 2.03 -15.81 10.43
CA LYS A 35 2.08 -15.84 11.90
C LYS A 35 0.76 -16.34 12.52
N ASP A 36 -0.37 -16.05 11.87
CA ASP A 36 -1.70 -16.52 12.25
C ASP A 36 -2.01 -17.94 11.69
N ASN A 37 -0.99 -18.70 11.28
CA ASN A 37 -1.07 -20.08 10.78
C ASN A 37 -1.87 -20.28 9.48
N ALA A 38 -1.93 -19.27 8.61
CA ALA A 38 -2.50 -19.44 7.28
C ALA A 38 -1.71 -20.47 6.45
N ASN A 39 -2.42 -21.34 5.71
CA ASN A 39 -1.80 -22.33 4.82
C ASN A 39 -1.39 -21.70 3.48
N ILE A 40 -0.52 -20.70 3.54
CA ILE A 40 -0.02 -19.93 2.41
C ILE A 40 1.50 -19.89 2.49
N THR A 41 2.16 -20.02 1.34
CA THR A 41 3.63 -19.93 1.24
C THR A 41 4.02 -18.68 0.48
N ARG A 42 5.01 -17.94 1.01
CA ARG A 42 5.64 -16.82 0.33
C ARG A 42 6.54 -17.32 -0.80
N ILE A 43 6.47 -16.66 -1.96
CA ILE A 43 7.41 -16.85 -3.06
C ILE A 43 8.32 -15.62 -3.11
N ASP A 44 9.64 -15.84 -2.97
CA ASP A 44 10.64 -14.79 -3.12
C ASP A 44 11.13 -14.70 -4.57
N PHE A 45 10.98 -13.54 -5.18
CA PHE A 45 11.42 -13.26 -6.54
C PHE A 45 12.93 -12.98 -6.57
N GLN A 46 13.63 -13.51 -7.58
CA GLN A 46 15.06 -13.30 -7.74
C GLN A 46 15.40 -11.84 -8.01
N GLU A 47 14.51 -11.11 -8.68
CA GLU A 47 14.61 -9.71 -9.04
C GLU A 47 14.40 -8.79 -7.82
N GLY A 48 13.74 -9.29 -6.78
CA GLY A 48 13.29 -8.53 -5.63
C GLY A 48 11.82 -8.13 -5.72
N VAL A 49 11.35 -7.40 -4.71
CA VAL A 49 9.96 -6.93 -4.61
C VAL A 49 9.88 -5.41 -4.67
N PRO A 50 8.85 -4.82 -5.30
CA PRO A 50 8.62 -3.39 -5.28
C PRO A 50 8.42 -2.90 -3.84
N VAL A 51 9.01 -1.77 -3.50
CA VAL A 51 8.76 -1.08 -2.22
C VAL A 51 7.68 -0.03 -2.45
N ILE A 52 6.59 -0.13 -1.70
CA ILE A 52 5.50 0.86 -1.72
C ILE A 52 5.78 1.85 -0.57
N THR A 53 5.80 3.14 -0.89
CA THR A 53 5.89 4.20 0.11
C THR A 53 4.53 4.86 0.26
N GLU A 54 3.94 4.73 1.45
CA GLU A 54 2.70 5.44 1.78
C GLU A 54 3.02 6.85 2.30
N CYS A 55 2.27 7.83 1.82
CA CYS A 55 2.50 9.25 2.12
C CYS A 55 1.24 9.88 2.72
N ALA A 56 1.44 10.77 3.69
CA ALA A 56 0.42 11.73 4.11
C ALA A 56 0.73 13.09 3.47
N GLY A 57 -0.31 13.79 3.02
CA GLY A 57 -0.19 15.08 2.36
C GLY A 57 -1.20 16.09 2.89
N ILE A 58 -0.79 17.36 2.97
CA ILE A 58 -1.69 18.46 3.34
C ILE A 58 -2.32 19.01 2.06
N LEU A 59 -3.65 18.99 1.99
CA LEU A 59 -4.36 19.60 0.88
C LEU A 59 -4.18 21.12 0.90
N LYS A 60 -4.01 21.73 -0.27
CA LYS A 60 -3.92 23.20 -0.41
C LYS A 60 -5.15 23.93 0.18
N SER A 61 -6.30 23.27 0.19
CA SER A 61 -7.56 23.79 0.75
C SER A 61 -7.83 23.32 2.18
N ALA A 62 -6.83 22.83 2.92
CA ALA A 62 -7.00 22.35 4.28
C ALA A 62 -7.62 23.47 5.16
N PRO A 63 -8.74 23.20 5.87
CA PRO A 63 -9.42 24.24 6.66
C PRO A 63 -8.61 24.68 7.88
N ASN A 64 -7.67 23.85 8.34
CA ASN A 64 -6.83 24.10 9.51
C ASN A 64 -5.36 23.78 9.19
N PRO A 65 -4.66 24.61 8.41
CA PRO A 65 -3.30 24.31 7.93
C PRO A 65 -2.30 24.07 9.07
N ASN A 66 -2.34 24.91 10.12
CA ASN A 66 -1.44 24.75 11.27
C ASN A 66 -1.63 23.40 11.99
N ALA A 67 -2.89 22.95 12.14
CA ALA A 67 -3.16 21.65 12.75
C ALA A 67 -2.72 20.50 11.83
N SER A 68 -2.85 20.66 10.51
CA SER A 68 -2.35 19.68 9.53
C SER A 68 -0.83 19.57 9.56
N GLU A 69 -0.11 20.69 9.69
CA GLU A 69 1.36 20.70 9.84
C GLU A 69 1.80 19.99 11.12
N LEU A 70 1.20 20.31 12.27
CA LEU A 70 1.49 19.62 13.52
C LEU A 70 1.18 18.12 13.45
N PHE A 71 0.11 17.73 12.75
CA PHE A 71 -0.19 16.32 12.53
C PHE A 71 0.87 15.64 11.67
N MET A 72 1.34 16.31 10.60
CA MET A 72 2.42 15.79 9.76
C MET A 72 3.72 15.59 10.55
N GLU A 73 4.10 16.54 11.41
CA GLU A 73 5.25 16.40 12.31
C GLU A 73 5.08 15.22 13.27
N PHE A 74 3.88 15.05 13.82
CA PHE A 74 3.57 13.93 14.72
C PHE A 74 3.74 12.57 14.01
N VAL A 75 3.13 12.37 12.83
CA VAL A 75 3.18 11.08 12.13
C VAL A 75 4.57 10.77 11.52
N ALA A 76 5.31 11.80 11.12
CA ALA A 76 6.68 11.66 10.65
C ALA A 76 7.69 11.51 11.80
N GLY A 77 7.28 11.78 13.03
CA GLY A 77 8.16 11.77 14.20
C GLY A 77 8.70 10.37 14.56
N PRO A 78 9.86 10.30 15.23
CA PRO A 78 10.55 9.04 15.56
C PRO A 78 9.70 8.10 16.41
N LYS A 79 8.86 8.63 17.30
CA LYS A 79 7.95 7.83 18.13
C LYS A 79 6.95 7.06 17.29
N VAL A 80 6.25 7.73 16.37
CA VAL A 80 5.23 7.08 15.52
C VAL A 80 5.88 6.09 14.56
N GLN A 81 7.01 6.47 13.95
CA GLN A 81 7.77 5.57 13.07
C GLN A 81 8.24 4.30 13.79
N LEU A 82 8.64 4.40 15.06
CA LEU A 82 8.97 3.23 15.87
C LEU A 82 7.75 2.36 16.18
N GLU A 83 6.59 2.96 16.47
CA GLU A 83 5.35 2.21 16.68
C GLU A 83 4.87 1.49 15.42
N LEU A 84 5.02 2.10 14.24
CA LEU A 84 4.73 1.46 12.95
C LEU A 84 5.52 0.16 12.79
N ALA A 85 6.83 0.22 13.04
CA ALA A 85 7.71 -0.94 12.96
C ALA A 85 7.36 -2.05 13.97
N GLN A 86 7.16 -1.67 15.23
CA GLN A 86 7.09 -2.64 16.33
C GLN A 86 5.69 -3.19 16.57
N LYS A 87 4.65 -2.36 16.42
CA LYS A 87 3.27 -2.73 16.73
C LYS A 87 2.48 -3.12 15.49
N PHE A 88 2.69 -2.40 14.40
CA PHE A 88 1.88 -2.54 13.19
C PHE A 88 2.56 -3.34 12.09
N ASN A 89 3.83 -3.72 12.28
CA ASN A 89 4.60 -4.46 11.30
C ASN A 89 4.72 -3.70 9.97
N ILE A 90 4.81 -2.36 10.03
CA ILE A 90 4.97 -1.49 8.85
C ILE A 90 6.42 -1.00 8.79
N MET A 91 7.00 -0.99 7.59
CA MET A 91 8.34 -0.46 7.37
C MET A 91 8.42 1.03 7.69
N PRO A 92 9.25 1.46 8.66
CA PRO A 92 9.40 2.87 8.92
C PRO A 92 10.32 3.52 7.90
N THR A 93 10.14 4.82 7.65
CA THR A 93 10.97 5.61 6.75
C THR A 93 12.17 6.24 7.45
N LEU A 94 12.12 6.38 8.78
CA LEU A 94 13.23 6.92 9.57
C LEU A 94 14.29 5.86 9.89
N PRO A 95 15.58 6.08 9.57
CA PRO A 95 16.66 5.12 9.84
C PRO A 95 16.76 4.67 11.30
N VAL A 96 16.47 5.59 12.24
CA VAL A 96 16.49 5.27 13.68
C VAL A 96 15.46 4.20 14.04
N ALA A 97 14.28 4.21 13.41
CA ALA A 97 13.23 3.22 13.65
C ALA A 97 13.55 1.88 12.98
N ILE A 98 14.23 1.88 11.83
CA ILE A 98 14.69 0.66 11.13
C ILE A 98 15.57 -0.20 12.05
N LYS A 99 16.48 0.42 12.82
CA LYS A 99 17.36 -0.29 13.77
C LYS A 99 16.58 -1.18 14.74
N TYR A 100 15.43 -0.71 15.22
CA TYR A 100 14.59 -1.39 16.20
C TYR A 100 13.42 -2.17 15.58
N SER A 101 13.41 -2.31 14.25
CA SER A 101 12.39 -3.05 13.51
C SER A 101 12.62 -4.56 13.52
N PRO A 102 11.55 -5.38 13.36
CA PRO A 102 11.64 -6.81 13.10
C PRO A 102 12.58 -7.19 11.94
N ASP A 103 13.13 -8.41 11.98
CA ASP A 103 14.16 -8.85 11.03
C ASP A 103 13.71 -8.86 9.58
N TRP A 104 12.45 -9.20 9.30
CA TRP A 104 11.96 -9.25 7.91
C TRP A 104 11.99 -7.87 7.22
N ILE A 105 11.86 -6.77 7.98
CA ILE A 105 11.98 -5.39 7.46
C ILE A 105 13.42 -5.11 7.00
N LYS A 106 14.40 -5.84 7.53
CA LYS A 106 15.82 -5.70 7.19
C LYS A 106 16.26 -6.69 6.11
N ASN A 107 15.47 -7.74 5.87
CA ASN A 107 15.89 -8.94 5.13
C ASN A 107 14.94 -9.26 3.98
N PHE A 108 14.99 -8.43 2.93
CA PHE A 108 14.36 -8.72 1.64
C PHE A 108 15.10 -7.99 0.51
N LYS A 109 15.03 -8.52 -0.70
CA LYS A 109 15.59 -7.86 -1.89
C LYS A 109 14.56 -6.87 -2.43
N THR A 110 14.94 -5.61 -2.53
CA THR A 110 14.15 -4.58 -3.20
C THR A 110 14.33 -4.69 -4.71
N LEU A 111 13.24 -4.55 -5.44
CA LEU A 111 13.29 -4.29 -6.88
C LEU A 111 13.64 -2.81 -7.08
N ASP A 112 14.67 -2.54 -7.89
CA ASP A 112 15.02 -1.18 -8.28
C ASP A 112 14.03 -0.68 -9.35
N ILE A 113 13.34 0.41 -9.06
CA ILE A 113 12.29 0.96 -9.92
C ILE A 113 12.70 2.37 -10.34
N ASP A 114 12.87 2.56 -11.65
CA ASP A 114 13.04 3.90 -12.22
C ASP A 114 11.70 4.63 -12.23
N ASN A 115 11.55 5.55 -11.28
CA ASN A 115 10.35 6.36 -11.14
C ASN A 115 10.06 7.23 -12.37
N ASN A 116 11.07 7.60 -13.17
CA ASN A 116 10.83 8.37 -14.40
C ASN A 116 10.09 7.50 -15.42
N VAL A 117 10.47 6.23 -15.56
CA VAL A 117 9.77 5.28 -16.43
C VAL A 117 8.33 5.08 -15.96
N VAL A 118 8.11 4.99 -14.64
CA VAL A 118 6.76 4.89 -14.09
C VAL A 118 5.93 6.12 -14.45
N LEU A 119 6.43 7.33 -14.18
CA LEU A 119 5.73 8.59 -14.45
C LEU A 119 5.43 8.79 -15.94
N GLU A 120 6.35 8.40 -16.82
CA GLU A 120 6.15 8.49 -18.27
C GLU A 120 5.10 7.50 -18.81
N ASN A 121 4.81 6.42 -18.08
CA ASN A 121 3.98 5.31 -18.57
C ASN A 121 2.73 5.01 -17.72
N GLU A 122 2.54 5.65 -16.56
CA GLU A 122 1.50 5.28 -15.59
C GLU A 122 0.10 5.27 -16.19
N ASP A 123 -0.27 6.31 -16.95
CA ASP A 123 -1.59 6.43 -17.58
C ASP A 123 -1.83 5.28 -18.57
N LYS A 124 -0.81 4.95 -19.38
CA LYS A 124 -0.88 3.88 -20.37
C LYS A 124 -1.03 2.51 -19.71
N TRP A 125 -0.29 2.26 -18.63
CA TRP A 125 -0.36 0.99 -17.91
C TRP A 125 -1.68 0.83 -17.16
N VAL A 126 -2.21 1.89 -16.55
CA VAL A 126 -3.53 1.88 -15.91
C VAL A 126 -4.63 1.62 -16.94
N GLN A 127 -4.57 2.27 -18.10
CA GLN A 127 -5.52 2.02 -19.21
C GLN A 127 -5.44 0.57 -19.70
N PHE A 128 -4.24 0.03 -19.87
CA PHE A 128 -4.05 -1.37 -20.25
C PHE A 128 -4.65 -2.31 -19.19
N PHE A 129 -4.31 -2.10 -17.91
CA PHE A 129 -4.81 -2.90 -16.80
C PHE A 129 -6.34 -2.91 -16.76
N ASN A 130 -6.98 -1.74 -16.86
CA ASN A 130 -8.44 -1.61 -16.89
C ASN A 130 -9.09 -2.24 -18.13
N GLY A 131 -8.35 -2.37 -19.23
CA GLY A 131 -8.83 -3.05 -20.44
C GLY A 131 -8.76 -4.58 -20.37
N VAL A 132 -7.80 -5.13 -19.61
CA VAL A 132 -7.60 -6.58 -19.48
C VAL A 132 -8.29 -7.18 -18.27
N VAL A 133 -8.42 -6.41 -17.18
CA VAL A 133 -9.16 -6.80 -15.99
C VAL A 133 -10.59 -6.31 -16.16
N LYS A 134 -11.55 -7.25 -16.21
CA LYS A 134 -12.97 -6.88 -16.16
C LYS A 134 -13.34 -6.69 -14.68
N PRO A 135 -13.69 -5.49 -14.23
CA PRO A 135 -14.27 -5.34 -12.91
C PRO A 135 -15.61 -6.08 -12.90
N GLU A 136 -15.79 -7.08 -12.02
CA GLU A 136 -17.12 -7.63 -11.75
C GLU A 136 -18.03 -6.60 -11.07
N VAL A 137 -17.42 -5.61 -10.40
CA VAL A 137 -18.10 -4.48 -9.76
C VAL A 137 -17.47 -3.18 -10.28
N PRO A 138 -18.23 -2.25 -10.88
CA PRO A 138 -17.66 -1.00 -11.39
C PRO A 138 -16.88 -0.29 -10.28
N ALA A 139 -15.69 0.21 -10.64
CA ALA A 139 -14.86 1.02 -9.76
C ALA A 139 -15.73 2.10 -9.11
N LYS A 140 -15.90 2.05 -7.79
CA LYS A 140 -16.44 3.19 -7.05
C LYS A 140 -15.42 4.30 -7.22
N THR A 141 -15.66 5.19 -8.19
CA THR A 141 -14.99 6.50 -8.20
C THR A 141 -15.24 7.09 -6.83
N THR A 142 -14.20 7.24 -6.01
CA THR A 142 -14.24 8.07 -4.81
C THR A 142 -14.29 9.52 -5.28
N ASN A 143 -15.40 9.88 -5.93
CA ASN A 143 -15.83 11.26 -6.04
C ASN A 143 -16.09 11.70 -4.61
N ASN A 144 -15.03 12.16 -3.95
CA ASN A 144 -15.06 12.69 -2.61
C ASN A 144 -16.06 13.86 -2.62
N PRO A 145 -17.30 13.72 -2.09
CA PRO A 145 -18.37 14.69 -2.31
C PRO A 145 -18.06 16.06 -1.68
N VAL A 146 -17.01 16.10 -0.83
CA VAL A 146 -16.56 17.28 -0.09
C VAL A 146 -15.97 18.37 -1.01
N ILE A 147 -15.60 18.05 -2.26
CA ILE A 147 -15.11 19.04 -3.24
C ILE A 147 -16.22 19.42 -4.23
N LYS A 148 -17.42 19.73 -3.75
CA LYS A 148 -18.41 20.50 -4.52
C LYS A 148 -18.85 21.71 -3.70
N GLY A 149 -17.99 22.72 -3.67
CA GLY A 149 -18.32 23.95 -2.96
C GLY A 149 -17.27 25.04 -3.13
N LYS A 150 -17.04 25.50 -4.36
CA LYS A 150 -16.75 26.91 -4.66
C LYS A 150 -16.81 27.14 -6.18
N LYS A 151 -18.02 27.32 -6.69
CA LYS A 151 -18.27 28.13 -7.88
C LYS A 151 -18.84 29.47 -7.41
N LYS A 152 -18.03 30.52 -7.62
CA LYS A 152 -18.35 31.95 -7.83
C LYS A 152 -19.32 32.65 -6.86
N SER A 153 -18.79 33.64 -6.16
CA SER A 153 -19.09 35.07 -6.42
C SER A 153 -17.76 35.81 -6.38
#